data_AF-A0A067LR74-F1
#
_entry.id   AF-A0A067LR74-F1
#
_cell.length_a   1.000
_cell.length_b   1.000
_cell.length_c   1.000
_cell.angle_alpha   90.00
_cell.angle_beta   90.00
_cell.angle_gamma   90.00
#
_symmetry.space_group_name_H-M   'P 1'
#
loop_
_entity.id
_entity.type
_entity.pdbx_description
1 polymer ?
#
loop_
_entity_poly.entity_id
_entity_poly.type
_entity_poly.pdbx_seq_one_letter_code
_entity_poly.pdbx_strand_id
1 'polypeptide(L)'
;WSDNNSKKTWQFIGEMEHVGNFKVLFGKTDKKDNTSGETRAGLFKRITEVLWLEYFAIDPMTLRDRTKNKYDSLVKKYKAQVARLQQTGGGVNPNEPEEDEYGFPNPNRYWIAEDGPKEDTPAHAKNLWDDITQKFEFFPRLHRL
;
A
#
# COMPACT_ATOMS: atom_id res chain seq x y z
N TRP A 1 -15.73 8.37 3.35
CA TRP A 1 -14.36 7.76 3.36
C TRP A 1 -13.29 8.74 3.82
N SER A 2 -13.38 10.02 3.44
CA SER A 2 -12.53 11.12 3.92
C SER A 2 -13.01 11.74 5.24
N ASP A 3 -14.24 11.45 5.64
CA ASP A 3 -14.86 12.02 6.85
C ASP A 3 -14.09 11.64 8.12
N ASN A 4 -14.10 12.55 9.10
CA ASN A 4 -13.44 12.40 10.39
C ASN A 4 -11.96 11.99 10.23
N ASN A 5 -11.21 12.79 9.48
CA ASN A 5 -9.79 12.55 9.19
C ASN A 5 -9.53 11.13 8.65
N SER A 6 -10.30 10.73 7.64
CA SER A 6 -10.19 9.41 7.02
C SER A 6 -10.38 8.21 7.97
N LYS A 7 -11.06 8.36 9.11
CA LYS A 7 -11.21 7.30 10.16
C LYS A 7 -11.58 5.94 9.60
N LYS A 8 -12.51 5.87 8.65
CA LYS A 8 -12.96 4.60 8.04
C LYS A 8 -11.92 3.99 7.11
N THR A 9 -11.09 4.81 6.46
CA THR A 9 -9.96 4.32 5.68
C THR A 9 -8.90 3.72 6.62
N TRP A 10 -8.63 4.36 7.76
CA TRP A 10 -7.71 3.82 8.76
C TRP A 10 -8.19 2.53 9.41
N GLN A 11 -9.47 2.44 9.75
CA GLN A 11 -10.10 1.19 10.21
C GLN A 11 -9.99 0.09 9.14
N PHE A 12 -10.24 0.44 7.87
CA PHE A 12 -10.13 -0.52 6.78
C PHE A 12 -8.71 -1.06 6.60
N ILE A 13 -7.68 -0.20 6.70
CA ILE A 13 -6.29 -0.66 6.66
C ILE A 13 -5.97 -1.56 7.86
N GLY A 14 -6.48 -1.25 9.05
CA GLY A 14 -6.36 -2.14 10.22
C GLY A 14 -6.99 -3.51 9.97
N GLU A 15 -8.14 -3.57 9.29
CA GLU A 15 -8.73 -4.84 8.87
C GLU A 15 -7.84 -5.60 7.89
N MET A 16 -7.11 -4.91 7.00
CA MET A 16 -6.18 -5.55 6.05
C MET A 16 -4.95 -6.15 6.75
N GLU A 17 -4.54 -5.62 7.90
CA GLU A 17 -3.42 -6.11 8.71
C GLU A 17 -3.74 -7.41 9.46
N HIS A 18 -5.02 -7.71 9.71
CA HIS A 18 -5.39 -8.96 10.37
C HIS A 18 -4.91 -10.16 9.56
N VAL A 19 -4.16 -11.07 10.20
CA VAL A 19 -3.46 -12.19 9.55
C VAL A 19 -4.35 -13.00 8.59
N GLY A 20 -5.61 -13.28 8.98
CA GLY A 20 -6.56 -14.00 8.12
C GLY A 20 -6.95 -13.20 6.86
N ASN A 21 -7.17 -11.89 7.01
CA ASN A 21 -7.55 -10.98 5.93
C ASN A 21 -6.35 -10.71 5.01
N PHE A 22 -5.19 -10.44 5.61
CA PHE A 22 -3.91 -10.22 4.94
C PHE A 22 -3.64 -11.33 3.93
N LYS A 23 -3.77 -12.58 4.39
CA LYS A 23 -3.50 -13.77 3.60
C LYS A 23 -4.41 -13.93 2.38
N VAL A 24 -5.68 -13.54 2.51
CA VAL A 24 -6.64 -13.53 1.39
C VAL A 24 -6.32 -12.41 0.39
N LEU A 25 -5.83 -11.26 0.86
CA LEU A 25 -5.58 -10.09 0.02
C LEU A 25 -4.23 -10.13 -0.72
N PHE A 26 -3.19 -10.55 -0.01
CA PHE A 26 -1.78 -10.44 -0.42
C PHE A 26 -1.09 -11.80 -0.58
N GLY A 27 -1.72 -12.89 -0.10
CA GLY A 27 -1.18 -14.24 -0.19
C GLY A 27 -0.45 -14.68 1.07
N LYS A 28 0.22 -15.84 0.98
CA LYS A 28 0.90 -16.45 2.12
C LYS A 28 2.25 -15.80 2.35
N THR A 29 2.57 -15.53 3.61
CA THR A 29 3.91 -15.10 4.04
C THR A 29 4.86 -16.29 4.22
N ASP A 30 4.35 -17.45 4.65
CA ASP A 30 5.12 -18.71 4.77
C ASP A 30 4.65 -19.73 3.71
N LYS A 31 5.62 -20.40 3.07
CA LYS A 31 5.38 -21.48 2.10
C LYS A 31 4.61 -22.67 2.69
N LYS A 32 4.72 -22.91 4.00
CA LYS A 32 4.02 -24.00 4.70
C LYS A 32 2.57 -23.69 5.03
N ASP A 33 2.18 -22.43 4.91
CA ASP A 33 0.84 -22.02 5.30
C ASP A 33 -0.19 -22.50 4.26
N ASN A 34 -1.41 -22.88 4.66
CA ASN A 34 -2.45 -23.34 3.72
C ASN A 34 -3.22 -22.15 3.14
N THR A 35 -3.66 -22.16 1.88
CA THR A 35 -4.50 -21.05 1.37
C THR A 35 -5.78 -20.97 2.19
N SER A 36 -6.21 -19.75 2.55
CA SER A 36 -7.54 -19.57 3.13
C SER A 36 -8.61 -20.04 2.14
N GLY A 37 -9.59 -20.83 2.58
CA GLY A 37 -10.76 -21.16 1.77
C GLY A 37 -11.72 -19.97 1.55
N GLU A 38 -11.46 -18.83 2.21
CA GLU A 38 -12.24 -17.59 2.06
C GLU A 38 -11.95 -16.92 0.71
N THR A 39 -13.03 -16.53 0.02
CA THR A 39 -12.93 -15.75 -1.23
C THR A 39 -12.75 -14.27 -0.91
N ARG A 40 -12.12 -13.51 -1.82
CA ARG A 40 -12.02 -12.05 -1.69
C ARG A 40 -13.40 -11.37 -1.56
N ALA A 41 -14.42 -11.92 -2.22
CA ALA A 41 -15.78 -11.39 -2.13
C ALA A 41 -16.39 -11.59 -0.73
N GLY A 42 -16.16 -12.77 -0.12
CA GLY A 42 -16.56 -13.06 1.27
C GLY A 42 -15.84 -12.16 2.26
N LEU A 43 -14.53 -12.00 2.09
CA LEU A 43 -13.72 -11.09 2.90
C LEU A 43 -14.24 -9.66 2.85
N PHE A 44 -14.43 -9.09 1.65
CA PHE A 44 -14.90 -7.72 1.54
C PHE A 44 -16.28 -7.56 2.17
N LYS A 45 -17.18 -8.53 2.02
CA LYS A 45 -18.49 -8.50 2.69
C LYS A 45 -18.34 -8.40 4.21
N ARG A 46 -17.51 -9.26 4.82
CA ARG A 46 -17.27 -9.27 6.27
C ARG A 46 -16.64 -7.97 6.77
N ILE A 47 -15.62 -7.47 6.09
CA ILE A 47 -14.99 -6.19 6.45
C ILE A 47 -16.01 -5.03 6.30
N THR A 48 -16.83 -5.03 5.25
CA THR A 48 -17.86 -4.01 5.06
C THR A 48 -18.86 -4.01 6.22
N GLU A 49 -19.31 -5.17 6.68
CA GLU A 49 -20.22 -5.31 7.81
C GLU A 49 -19.63 -4.72 9.11
N VAL A 50 -18.35 -4.96 9.37
CA VAL A 50 -17.63 -4.36 10.51
C VAL A 50 -17.53 -2.83 10.37
N LEU A 51 -17.19 -2.34 9.18
CA LEU A 51 -16.99 -0.92 8.96
C LEU A 51 -18.29 -0.12 8.92
N TRP A 52 -19.39 -0.71 8.45
CA TRP A 52 -20.62 0.02 8.12
C TRP A 52 -21.86 -0.73 8.60
N LEU A 53 -21.83 -1.27 9.82
CA LEU A 53 -22.89 -2.13 10.38
C LEU A 53 -24.30 -1.59 10.15
N GLU A 54 -24.52 -0.31 10.45
CA GLU A 54 -25.84 0.35 10.31
C GLU A 54 -26.34 0.38 8.86
N TYR A 55 -25.45 0.61 7.89
CA TYR A 55 -25.80 0.68 6.47
C TYR A 55 -25.82 -0.69 5.81
N PHE A 56 -25.06 -1.65 6.36
CA PHE A 56 -24.94 -2.99 5.83
C PHE A 56 -26.28 -3.72 5.84
N ALA A 57 -27.11 -3.50 6.86
CA ALA A 57 -28.47 -4.06 6.93
C ALA A 57 -29.39 -3.57 5.79
N ILE A 58 -29.07 -2.42 5.16
CA ILE A 58 -29.90 -1.79 4.13
C ILE A 58 -29.48 -2.29 2.73
N ASP A 59 -28.19 -2.18 2.40
CA ASP A 59 -27.68 -2.59 1.09
C ASP A 59 -26.27 -3.20 1.20
N PRO A 60 -26.18 -4.51 1.56
CA PRO A 60 -24.92 -5.20 1.74
C PRO A 60 -24.07 -5.25 0.45
N MET A 61 -24.71 -5.38 -0.71
CA MET A 61 -24.04 -5.65 -1.98
C MET A 61 -23.36 -4.40 -2.53
N THR A 62 -24.06 -3.27 -2.53
CA THR A 62 -23.48 -1.99 -2.94
C THR A 62 -22.35 -1.57 -2.00
N LEU A 63 -22.51 -1.79 -0.69
CA LEU A 63 -21.46 -1.43 0.28
C LEU A 63 -20.21 -2.31 0.17
N ARG A 64 -20.39 -3.61 -0.11
CA ARG A 64 -19.28 -4.51 -0.46
C ARG A 64 -18.50 -3.97 -1.66
N ASP A 65 -19.21 -3.62 -2.73
CA ASP A 65 -18.57 -3.12 -3.95
C ASP A 65 -17.86 -1.78 -3.74
N ARG A 66 -18.46 -0.89 -2.94
CA ARG A 66 -17.78 0.36 -2.52
C ARG A 66 -16.51 0.09 -1.72
N THR A 67 -16.51 -0.91 -0.85
CA THR A 67 -15.33 -1.30 -0.05
C THR A 67 -14.25 -1.91 -0.93
N LYS A 68 -14.62 -2.80 -1.86
CA LYS A 68 -13.70 -3.32 -2.89
C LYS A 68 -13.10 -2.20 -3.73
N ASN A 69 -13.91 -1.27 -4.23
CA ASN A 69 -13.42 -0.15 -5.04
C ASN A 69 -12.47 0.76 -4.24
N LYS A 70 -12.71 0.92 -2.93
CA LYS A 70 -11.77 1.63 -2.04
C LYS A 70 -10.44 0.89 -1.92
N TYR A 71 -10.45 -0.44 -1.75
CA TYR A 71 -9.24 -1.26 -1.80
C TYR A 71 -8.48 -1.07 -3.11
N ASP A 72 -9.17 -1.23 -4.24
CA ASP A 72 -8.57 -1.12 -5.58
C ASP A 72 -7.92 0.27 -5.77
N SER A 73 -8.58 1.33 -5.27
CA SER A 73 -8.06 2.70 -5.29
C SER A 73 -6.81 2.88 -4.42
N LEU A 74 -6.81 2.36 -3.20
CA LEU A 74 -5.66 2.44 -2.28
C LEU A 74 -4.45 1.72 -2.86
N VAL A 75 -4.63 0.48 -3.34
CA VAL A 75 -3.55 -0.32 -3.93
C VAL A 75 -3.00 0.35 -5.19
N LYS A 76 -3.88 0.91 -6.04
CA LYS A 76 -3.45 1.64 -7.24
C LYS A 76 -2.60 2.86 -6.89
N LYS A 77 -3.03 3.67 -5.91
CA LYS A 77 -2.27 4.83 -5.45
C LYS A 77 -0.95 4.44 -4.80
N TYR A 78 -0.96 3.40 -3.95
CA TYR A 78 0.25 2.86 -3.33
C TYR A 78 1.27 2.43 -4.38
N LYS A 79 0.87 1.60 -5.36
CA LYS A 79 1.77 1.14 -6.44
C LYS A 79 2.36 2.30 -7.23
N ALA A 80 1.59 3.36 -7.48
CA ALA A 80 2.09 4.54 -8.17
C ALA A 80 3.17 5.28 -7.35
N GLN A 81 3.02 5.37 -6.02
CA GLN A 81 4.01 6.00 -5.14
C GLN A 81 5.25 5.11 -4.93
N VAL A 82 5.08 3.79 -4.83
CA VAL A 82 6.21 2.84 -4.82
C VAL A 82 7.01 2.94 -6.11
N ALA A 83 6.32 2.99 -7.26
CA ALA A 83 7.00 3.20 -8.55
C ALA A 83 7.77 4.51 -8.53
N ARG A 84 7.21 5.59 -7.97
CA ARG A 84 7.91 6.88 -7.83
C ARG A 84 9.15 6.80 -6.92
N LEU A 85 9.11 6.03 -5.83
CA LEU A 85 10.27 5.79 -4.96
C LEU A 85 11.37 4.98 -5.67
N GLN A 86 10.97 3.97 -6.45
CA GLN A 86 11.90 3.10 -7.17
C GLN A 86 12.48 3.78 -8.42
N GLN A 87 11.68 4.64 -9.05
CA GLN A 87 11.99 5.36 -10.28
C GLN A 87 12.66 6.70 -10.01
N THR A 88 13.48 6.78 -8.96
CA THR A 88 14.25 8.01 -8.79
C THR A 88 15.35 8.17 -9.82
N GLY A 89 15.58 7.31 -10.82
CA GLY A 89 16.37 7.69 -12.01
C GLY A 89 15.71 7.15 -13.26
N GLY A 90 15.06 7.98 -14.06
CA GLY A 90 14.22 7.52 -15.18
C GLY A 90 14.85 6.43 -16.06
N GLY A 91 14.56 5.15 -15.74
CA GLY A 91 15.20 3.97 -16.34
C GLY A 91 16.66 3.78 -15.88
N VAL A 92 17.03 2.57 -15.45
CA VAL A 92 18.45 2.17 -15.36
C VAL A 92 18.56 0.84 -16.07
N ASN A 93 18.99 0.98 -17.30
CA ASN A 93 19.54 -0.04 -18.16
C ASN A 93 20.86 -0.53 -17.53
N PRO A 94 21.14 -1.84 -17.41
CA PRO A 94 22.39 -2.34 -16.82
C PRO A 94 23.67 -1.94 -17.59
N ASN A 95 23.54 -1.23 -18.71
CA ASN A 95 24.63 -0.59 -19.45
C ASN A 95 24.82 0.91 -19.10
N GLU A 96 24.10 1.45 -18.12
CA GLU A 96 24.22 2.86 -17.72
C GLU A 96 25.26 3.06 -16.61
N PRO A 97 26.11 4.10 -16.72
CA PRO A 97 27.16 4.37 -15.76
C PRO A 97 26.63 4.85 -14.40
N GLU A 98 27.45 4.64 -13.35
CA GLU A 98 27.15 5.00 -11.95
C GLU A 98 26.98 6.52 -11.75
N GLU A 99 27.65 7.25 -12.64
CA GLU A 99 27.61 8.69 -12.79
C GLU A 99 27.28 9.00 -14.25
N ASP A 100 26.59 10.10 -14.52
CA ASP A 100 26.43 10.57 -15.90
C ASP A 100 27.79 10.95 -16.53
N GLU A 101 27.82 11.29 -17.83
CA GLU A 101 29.04 11.72 -18.55
C GLU A 101 29.77 12.91 -17.85
N TYR A 102 29.13 13.54 -16.87
CA TYR A 102 29.57 14.71 -16.12
C TYR A 102 29.88 14.43 -14.64
N GLY A 103 29.72 13.20 -14.14
CA GLY A 103 30.13 12.79 -12.78
C GLY A 103 29.04 12.80 -11.69
N PHE A 104 27.74 12.81 -12.02
CA PHE A 104 26.65 12.89 -11.02
C PHE A 104 25.90 11.56 -10.80
N PRO A 105 25.52 11.18 -9.55
CA PRO A 105 25.00 9.83 -9.24
C PRO A 105 23.66 9.47 -9.89
N ASN A 106 23.59 8.24 -10.43
CA ASN A 106 22.42 7.71 -11.14
C ASN A 106 21.26 7.29 -10.19
N PRO A 107 20.01 7.75 -10.36
CA PRO A 107 19.08 7.75 -9.23
C PRO A 107 18.02 6.60 -9.10
N ASN A 108 18.13 5.45 -9.80
CA ASN A 108 17.34 4.21 -9.50
C ASN A 108 17.83 3.36 -8.29
N ARG A 109 18.56 3.95 -7.34
CA ARG A 109 19.43 3.21 -6.42
C ARG A 109 18.90 2.95 -5.00
N TYR A 110 17.68 3.36 -4.64
CA TYR A 110 17.31 3.53 -3.23
C TYR A 110 16.04 2.75 -2.84
N TRP A 111 16.21 1.45 -2.61
CA TRP A 111 15.18 0.61 -2.00
C TRP A 111 14.96 1.02 -0.54
N ILE A 112 13.72 1.43 -0.21
CA ILE A 112 13.28 1.62 1.17
C ILE A 112 12.53 0.36 1.59
N ALA A 113 12.88 -0.20 2.75
CA ALA A 113 12.21 -1.39 3.30
C ALA A 113 10.82 -1.06 3.83
N GLU A 114 10.03 -2.09 4.11
CA GLU A 114 8.66 -2.00 4.65
C GLU A 114 8.54 -1.12 5.91
N ASP A 115 9.57 -1.09 6.75
CA ASP A 115 9.64 -0.25 7.96
C ASP A 115 9.77 1.26 7.67
N GLY A 116 10.13 1.62 6.43
CA GLY A 116 10.42 2.98 6.00
C GLY A 116 11.92 3.30 5.99
N PRO A 117 12.28 4.58 5.78
CA PRO A 117 13.67 5.02 5.68
C PRO A 117 14.39 4.90 7.03
N LYS A 118 15.64 4.44 7.00
CA LYS A 118 16.56 4.31 8.14
C LYS A 118 17.55 5.47 8.20
N GLU A 119 18.36 5.54 9.25
CA GLU A 119 19.36 6.61 9.43
C GLU A 119 20.34 6.71 8.25
N ASP A 120 20.73 5.58 7.67
CA ASP A 120 21.61 5.46 6.50
C ASP A 120 20.89 5.71 5.16
N THR A 121 19.55 5.83 5.15
CA THR A 121 18.81 6.11 3.94
C THR A 121 19.17 7.50 3.42
N PRO A 122 19.55 7.64 2.13
CA PRO A 122 19.96 8.91 1.57
C PRO A 122 18.91 10.02 1.72
N ALA A 123 19.38 11.25 1.93
CA ALA A 123 18.52 12.39 2.23
C ALA A 123 17.45 12.62 1.15
N HIS A 124 17.77 12.43 -0.13
CA HIS A 124 16.79 12.59 -1.21
C HIS A 124 15.66 11.54 -1.14
N ALA A 125 15.98 10.29 -0.75
CA ALA A 125 14.99 9.22 -0.61
C ALA A 125 14.10 9.44 0.62
N LYS A 126 14.67 9.96 1.73
CA LYS A 126 13.92 10.44 2.90
C LYS A 126 12.96 11.57 2.53
N ASN A 127 13.44 12.59 1.82
CA ASN A 127 12.62 13.72 1.38
C ASN A 127 11.45 13.27 0.47
N LEU A 128 11.71 12.29 -0.42
CA LEU A 128 10.65 11.75 -1.28
C LEU A 128 9.63 10.93 -0.47
N TRP A 129 10.09 10.13 0.49
CA TRP A 129 9.20 9.41 1.41
C TRP A 129 8.30 10.37 2.19
N ASP A 130 8.85 11.48 2.69
CA ASP A 130 8.10 12.49 3.43
C ASP A 130 7.06 13.20 2.54
N ASP A 131 7.42 13.58 1.30
CA ASP A 131 6.48 14.15 0.32
C ASP A 131 5.32 13.19 0.00
N ILE A 132 5.64 11.91 -0.17
CA ILE A 132 4.64 10.86 -0.41
C ILE A 132 3.73 10.73 0.81
N THR A 133 4.29 10.66 2.02
CA THR A 133 3.53 10.51 3.26
C THR A 133 2.62 11.72 3.49
N GLN A 134 3.08 12.92 3.18
CA GLN A 134 2.26 14.14 3.27
C GLN A 134 1.07 14.12 2.30
N LYS A 135 1.27 13.65 1.06
CA LYS A 135 0.21 13.61 0.03
C LYS A 135 -0.69 12.39 0.13
N PHE A 136 -0.19 11.31 0.72
CA PHE A 136 -0.85 10.03 0.86
C PHE A 136 -0.53 9.45 2.23
N GLU A 137 -1.21 9.96 3.26
CA GLU A 137 -1.01 9.61 4.67
C GLU A 137 -0.98 8.09 4.96
N PHE A 138 -1.69 7.30 4.16
CA PHE A 138 -1.76 5.85 4.31
C PHE A 138 -0.51 5.11 3.83
N PHE A 139 0.39 5.79 3.13
CA PHE A 139 1.53 5.18 2.44
C PHE A 139 2.40 4.33 3.36
N PRO A 140 2.89 4.82 4.53
CA PRO A 140 3.76 4.02 5.38
C PRO A 140 3.12 2.73 5.85
N ARG A 141 1.81 2.79 6.15
CA ARG A 141 1.08 1.64 6.69
C ARG A 141 0.76 0.62 5.60
N LEU A 142 0.46 1.09 4.37
CA LEU A 142 0.30 0.23 3.20
C LEU A 142 1.63 -0.36 2.71
N HIS A 143 2.77 0.31 2.97
CA HIS A 143 4.09 -0.20 2.60
C HIS A 143 4.56 -1.37 3.48
N ARG A 144 3.97 -1.51 4.66
CA ARG A 144 4.17 -2.63 5.59
C ARG A 144 3.34 -3.87 5.27
N LEU A 145 2.41 -3.77 4.31
CA LEU A 145 1.54 -4.84 3.87
C LEU A 145 2.09 -5.51 2.60
#